data_AF-A0A2B7ZY99-F1
#
_entry.id   AF-A0A2B7ZY99-F1
#
_cell.length_a   1.000
_cell.length_b   1.000
_cell.length_c   1.000
_cell.angle_alpha   90.00
_cell.angle_beta   90.00
_cell.angle_gamma   90.00
#
_symmetry.space_group_name_H-M   'P 1'
#
loop_
_entity.id
_entity.type
_entity.pdbx_description
1 polymer ?
#
loop_
_entity_poly.entity_id
_entity_poly.type
_entity_poly.pdbx_seq_one_letter_code
_entity_poly.pdbx_strand_id
1 'polypeptide(L)'
;MKADYNQDLATVLQKEGKAEAELVRELSGDGNDKCPYIINNLMVFTSDRSGGQGGFDLYFSKYGNGSWSPPVNMGDKINSPKDEYRPIVNDFYIGRGGGLNDLLIFSS
;
A
#
# COMPACT_ATOMS: atom_id res chain seq x y z
N MET A 1 4.59 4.09 23.65
CA MET A 1 3.52 5.09 23.44
C MET A 1 2.63 4.59 22.32
N LYS A 2 1.31 4.55 22.49
CA LYS A 2 0.38 4.26 21.40
C LYS A 2 -0.04 5.61 20.82
N ALA A 3 0.08 5.80 19.50
CA ALA A 3 -0.45 6.99 18.85
C ALA A 3 -1.96 7.07 19.11
N ASP A 4 -2.43 8.27 19.45
CA ASP A 4 -3.86 8.54 19.62
C ASP A 4 -4.49 8.70 18.22
N TYR A 5 -5.02 7.60 17.69
CA TYR A 5 -5.63 7.53 16.36
C TYR A 5 -6.98 8.27 16.26
N ASN A 6 -7.45 8.93 17.33
CA ASN A 6 -8.74 9.62 17.37
C ASN A 6 -8.64 11.15 17.25
N GLN A 7 -7.49 11.71 16.84
CA GLN A 7 -7.49 13.10 16.41
C GLN A 7 -8.25 13.21 15.10
N ASP A 8 -9.32 14.01 15.08
CA ASP A 8 -10.01 14.37 13.84
C ASP A 8 -8.98 14.90 12.83
N LEU A 9 -9.03 14.43 11.58
CA LEU A 9 -8.11 14.82 10.52
C LEU A 9 -8.04 16.35 10.38
N ALA A 10 -9.17 17.04 10.60
CA ALA A 10 -9.21 18.50 10.62
C ALA A 10 -8.30 19.10 11.70
N THR A 11 -8.22 18.48 12.88
CA THR A 11 -7.37 18.93 13.99
C THR A 11 -5.89 18.69 13.69
N VAL A 12 -5.55 17.55 13.06
CA VAL A 12 -4.17 17.26 12.63
C VAL A 12 -3.70 18.25 11.56
N LEU A 13 -4.58 18.59 10.61
CA LEU A 13 -4.28 19.53 9.53
C LEU A 13 -4.25 21.01 9.98
N GLN A 14 -4.99 21.36 11.04
CA GLN A 14 -5.02 22.72 11.61
C GLN A 14 -3.91 22.98 12.63
N LYS A 15 -3.19 21.94 13.09
CA LYS A 15 -2.06 22.12 13.99
C LYS A 15 -0.98 22.94 13.27
N GLU A 16 -0.68 24.13 13.79
CA GLU A 16 0.46 24.90 13.32
C GLU A 16 1.75 24.14 13.64
N GLY A 17 2.43 23.70 12.59
CA GLY A 17 3.55 22.77 12.63
C GLY A 17 3.38 21.76 11.51
N LYS A 18 4.15 21.91 10.43
CA LYS A 18 4.20 20.89 9.39
C LYS A 18 4.66 19.59 10.05
N ALA A 19 3.84 18.54 9.97
CA ALA A 19 4.38 17.20 10.15
C ALA A 19 5.46 17.03 9.08
N GLU A 20 6.70 16.80 9.50
CA GLU A 20 7.75 16.53 8.53
C GLU A 20 7.50 15.15 7.93
N ALA A 21 7.49 15.09 6.60
CA ALA A 21 7.40 13.82 5.90
C ALA A 21 8.72 13.08 6.13
N GLU A 22 8.66 11.97 6.85
CA GLU A 22 9.82 11.09 7.01
C GLU A 22 9.89 10.11 5.84
N LEU A 23 11.07 10.01 5.23
CA LEU A 23 11.34 9.03 4.18
C LEU A 23 11.41 7.63 4.79
N VAL A 24 10.42 6.79 4.49
CA VAL A 24 10.44 5.36 4.83
C VAL A 24 11.22 4.62 3.75
N ARG A 25 12.54 4.50 3.94
CA ARG A 25 13.46 3.94 2.91
C ARG A 25 13.09 2.52 2.49
N GLU A 26 12.51 1.74 3.40
CA GLU A 26 12.07 0.37 3.13
C GLU A 26 10.89 0.33 2.16
N LEU A 27 9.97 1.30 2.26
CA LEU A 27 8.80 1.41 1.40
C LEU A 27 9.14 2.12 0.09
N SER A 28 9.92 3.19 0.15
CA SER A 28 10.27 4.03 -1.00
C SER A 28 11.23 3.33 -1.95
N GLY A 29 11.03 3.53 -3.25
CA GLY A 29 11.88 2.99 -4.32
C GLY A 29 12.21 4.05 -5.37
N ASP A 30 12.85 3.62 -6.46
CA ASP A 30 13.18 4.43 -7.63
C ASP A 30 12.02 4.58 -8.64
N GLY A 31 10.97 3.77 -8.49
CA GLY A 31 9.77 3.82 -9.32
C GLY A 31 8.78 4.93 -8.93
N ASN A 32 7.88 5.21 -9.88
CA ASN A 32 6.72 6.07 -9.74
C ASN A 32 5.58 5.32 -9.05
N ASP A 33 5.38 5.58 -7.76
CA ASP A 33 4.29 4.95 -7.01
C ASP A 33 2.97 5.73 -7.14
N LYS A 34 1.86 5.02 -7.36
CA LYS A 34 0.53 5.60 -7.59
C LYS A 34 -0.58 4.79 -6.91
N CYS A 35 -1.73 5.43 -6.76
CA CYS A 35 -2.98 4.79 -6.36
C CYS A 35 -2.89 3.88 -5.11
N PRO A 36 -2.31 4.33 -3.97
CA PRO A 36 -2.27 3.51 -2.78
C PRO A 36 -3.69 3.27 -2.25
N TYR A 37 -3.97 2.01 -1.90
CA TYR A 37 -5.15 1.57 -1.17
C TYR A 37 -4.68 0.93 0.14
N ILE A 38 -5.09 1.49 1.27
CA ILE A 38 -4.69 1.00 2.60
C ILE A 38 -5.90 0.43 3.32
N ILE A 39 -5.76 -0.79 3.83
CA ILE A 39 -6.74 -1.44 4.68
C ILE A 39 -6.04 -2.20 5.80
N ASN A 40 -6.45 -1.93 7.05
CA ASN A 40 -5.78 -2.43 8.24
C ASN A 40 -4.26 -2.16 8.17
N ASN A 41 -3.46 -3.22 8.15
CA ASN A 41 -2.00 -3.17 8.04
C ASN A 41 -1.49 -3.56 6.65
N LEU A 42 -2.33 -3.49 5.61
CA LEU A 42 -1.96 -3.79 4.24
C LEU A 42 -2.09 -2.53 3.38
N MET A 43 -1.03 -2.19 2.68
CA MET A 43 -1.05 -1.22 1.59
C MET A 43 -0.87 -1.97 0.29
N VAL A 44 -1.75 -1.74 -0.69
CA VAL A 44 -1.60 -2.18 -2.07
C VAL A 44 -1.49 -0.94 -2.93
N PHE A 45 -0.52 -0.91 -3.84
CA PHE A 45 -0.28 0.25 -4.67
C PHE A 45 0.29 -0.16 -6.03
N THR A 46 0.23 0.76 -6.97
CA THR A 46 0.74 0.62 -8.33
C THR A 46 2.16 1.17 -8.42
N SER A 47 3.08 0.50 -9.10
CA SER A 47 4.46 0.98 -9.29
C SER A 47 5.12 0.44 -10.56
N ASP A 48 6.00 1.21 -11.18
CA ASP A 48 6.85 0.84 -12.32
C ASP A 48 8.30 0.51 -11.88
N ARG A 49 8.47 0.09 -10.62
CA ARG A 49 9.76 -0.39 -10.07
C ARG A 49 10.35 -1.50 -10.94
N SER A 50 11.67 -1.52 -11.03
CA SER A 50 12.39 -2.57 -11.76
C SER A 50 12.11 -3.98 -11.22
N GLY A 51 12.12 -4.97 -12.12
CA GLY A 51 11.83 -6.37 -11.79
C GLY A 51 10.34 -6.74 -11.78
N GLY A 52 9.48 -5.81 -12.24
CA GLY A 52 8.07 -6.00 -12.50
C GLY A 52 7.72 -6.85 -13.74
N GLN A 53 6.43 -7.03 -14.00
CA GLN A 53 5.92 -7.89 -15.09
C GLN A 53 5.61 -7.09 -16.36
N GLY A 54 5.37 -5.78 -16.23
CA GLY A 54 4.95 -4.90 -17.31
C GLY A 54 5.36 -3.45 -17.10
N GLY A 55 4.44 -2.53 -17.42
CA GLY A 55 4.64 -1.11 -17.18
C GLY A 55 4.47 -0.79 -15.70
N PHE A 56 3.22 -0.66 -15.28
CA PHE A 56 2.86 -0.47 -13.88
C PHE A 56 2.26 -1.74 -13.28
N ASP A 57 2.88 -2.30 -12.24
CA ASP A 57 2.38 -3.50 -11.57
C ASP A 57 1.80 -3.18 -10.19
N LEU A 58 1.02 -4.12 -9.63
CA LEU A 58 0.60 -4.09 -8.24
C LEU A 58 1.68 -4.68 -7.31
N TYR A 59 1.95 -3.91 -6.26
CA TYR A 59 2.80 -4.28 -5.14
C TYR A 59 1.99 -4.19 -3.83
N PHE A 60 2.40 -4.96 -2.82
CA PHE A 60 1.92 -4.75 -1.45
C PHE A 60 3.05 -4.53 -0.45
N SER A 61 2.73 -3.80 0.60
CA SER A 61 3.54 -3.67 1.82
C SER A 61 2.66 -3.89 3.04
N LYS A 62 3.24 -4.47 4.09
CA LYS A 62 2.55 -4.71 5.36
C LYS A 62 3.11 -3.81 6.46
N TYR A 63 2.23 -3.22 7.25
CA TYR A 63 2.59 -2.44 8.43
C TYR A 63 2.70 -3.34 9.66
N GLY A 64 3.82 -3.23 10.39
CA GLY A 64 4.05 -3.98 11.61
C GLY A 64 5.25 -3.44 12.36
N ASN A 65 5.25 -3.56 13.69
CA ASN A 65 6.36 -3.12 14.54
C ASN A 65 6.79 -1.65 14.32
N GLY A 66 5.84 -0.78 13.92
CA GLY A 66 6.09 0.65 13.71
C GLY A 66 6.56 1.02 12.30
N SER A 67 6.78 0.07 11.38
CA SER A 67 7.26 0.35 10.03
C SER A 67 6.51 -0.43 8.95
N TRP A 68 6.63 0.04 7.71
CA TRP A 68 6.19 -0.68 6.51
C TRP A 68 7.26 -1.68 6.07
N SER A 69 6.85 -2.86 5.60
CA SER A 69 7.75 -3.82 4.98
C SER A 69 8.24 -3.35 3.61
N PRO A 70 9.35 -3.89 3.09
CA PRO A 70 9.69 -3.75 1.69
C PRO A 70 8.52 -4.17 0.78
N PRO A 71 8.23 -3.44 -0.31
CA PRO A 71 7.21 -3.82 -1.27
C PRO A 71 7.49 -5.15 -1.94
N VAL A 72 6.44 -5.94 -2.14
CA VAL A 72 6.50 -7.24 -2.81
C VAL A 72 5.60 -7.19 -4.04
N ASN A 73 6.15 -7.51 -5.21
CA ASN A 73 5.39 -7.63 -6.46
C ASN A 73 4.37 -8.77 -6.31
N MET A 74 3.12 -8.55 -6.74
CA MET A 74 2.04 -9.52 -6.59
C MET A 74 2.09 -10.73 -7.54
N GLY A 75 3.08 -10.76 -8.43
CA GLY A 75 3.33 -11.86 -9.35
C GLY A 75 2.37 -11.91 -10.54
N ASP A 76 2.65 -12.85 -11.44
CA ASP A 76 2.03 -13.00 -12.76
C ASP A 76 0.56 -13.46 -12.76
N LYS A 77 0.05 -13.89 -11.61
CA LYS A 77 -1.37 -14.22 -11.45
C LYS A 77 -2.25 -12.99 -11.31
N ILE A 78 -1.67 -11.89 -10.85
CA ILE A 78 -2.36 -10.61 -10.60
C ILE A 78 -1.88 -9.57 -11.62
N ASN A 79 -0.58 -9.44 -11.79
CA ASN A 79 0.03 -8.49 -12.70
C ASN A 79 0.08 -9.04 -14.13
N SER A 80 -0.10 -8.16 -15.10
CA SER A 80 -0.05 -8.50 -16.52
C SER A 80 1.12 -7.78 -17.20
N PRO A 81 1.43 -8.09 -18.47
CA PRO A 81 2.41 -7.32 -19.22
C PRO A 81 2.00 -5.86 -19.51
N LYS A 82 0.81 -5.41 -19.08
CA LYS A 82 0.30 -4.05 -19.29
C LYS A 82 0.41 -3.25 -17.98
N ASP A 83 -0.44 -2.23 -17.83
CA ASP A 83 -0.49 -1.43 -16.61
C ASP A 83 -1.70 -1.83 -15.75
N GLU A 84 -1.47 -2.00 -14.46
CA GLU A 84 -2.48 -2.17 -13.42
C GLU A 84 -2.64 -0.90 -12.57
N TYR A 85 -3.88 -0.42 -12.43
CA TYR A 85 -4.18 0.82 -11.70
C TYR A 85 -5.34 0.66 -10.71
N ARG A 86 -5.35 1.53 -9.69
CA ARG A 86 -6.48 1.74 -8.76
C ARG A 86 -6.91 0.45 -8.04
N PRO A 87 -6.01 -0.21 -7.30
CA PRO A 87 -6.37 -1.40 -6.54
C PRO A 87 -7.50 -1.11 -5.56
N ILE A 88 -8.49 -2.00 -5.50
CA ILE A 88 -9.49 -2.04 -4.43
C ILE A 88 -9.38 -3.40 -3.74
N VAL A 89 -9.23 -3.37 -2.42
CA VAL A 89 -9.10 -4.57 -1.59
C VAL A 89 -10.34 -4.74 -0.71
N ASN A 90 -10.87 -5.97 -0.68
CA ASN A 90 -12.04 -6.28 0.14
C ASN A 90 -11.64 -6.78 1.56
N ASP A 91 -12.18 -6.13 2.60
CA ASP A 91 -11.96 -6.47 4.01
C ASP A 91 -12.43 -7.88 4.40
N PHE A 92 -13.50 -8.37 3.74
CA PHE A 92 -14.13 -9.66 4.09
C PHE A 92 -13.15 -10.84 4.10
N TYR A 93 -12.11 -10.80 3.27
CA TYR A 93 -11.12 -11.88 3.14
C TYR A 93 -9.94 -11.71 4.10
N ILE A 94 -9.55 -10.47 4.43
CA ILE A 94 -8.41 -10.18 5.30
C ILE A 94 -8.74 -10.44 6.78
N GLY A 95 -9.96 -10.10 7.21
CA GLY A 95 -10.36 -10.20 8.63
C GLY A 95 -10.65 -11.61 9.16
N ARG A 96 -10.79 -12.62 8.30
CA ARG A 96 -11.16 -14.00 8.70
C ARG A 96 -10.00 -15.00 8.67
N GLY A 97 -8.76 -14.53 8.52
CA GLY A 97 -7.60 -15.40 8.36
C GLY A 97 -7.41 -15.94 6.93
N GLY A 98 -8.09 -15.33 5.95
CA GLY A 98 -7.78 -15.55 4.54
C GLY A 98 -6.37 -15.04 4.25
N GLY A 99 -5.57 -15.88 3.61
CA GLY A 99 -4.23 -15.49 3.18
C GLY A 99 -4.30 -14.46 2.06
N LEU A 100 -3.15 -13.90 1.68
CA LEU A 100 -3.04 -13.05 0.48
C LEU A 100 -3.56 -13.74 -0.80
N ASN A 101 -3.70 -15.07 -0.78
CA ASN A 101 -4.24 -15.87 -1.88
C ASN A 101 -5.75 -15.65 -2.13
N ASP A 102 -6.48 -15.10 -1.15
CA ASP A 102 -7.92 -14.82 -1.26
C ASP A 102 -8.20 -13.33 -1.59
N LEU A 103 -7.15 -12.60 -1.95
CA LEU A 103 -7.23 -11.17 -2.23
C LEU A 103 -7.89 -10.92 -3.59
N LEU A 104 -9.14 -10.49 -3.56
CA LEU A 104 -9.80 -9.94 -4.74
C LEU A 104 -9.35 -8.49 -4.92
N ILE A 105 -8.61 -8.24 -6.00
CA ILE A 105 -8.22 -6.90 -6.43
C ILE A 105 -8.97 -6.57 -7.71
N PHE A 106 -9.66 -5.43 -7.67
CA PHE A 106 -10.18 -4.81 -8.88
C PHE A 106 -9.18 -3.72 -9.27
N SER A 107 -8.64 -3.81 -10.48
CA SER A 107 -7.84 -2.77 -11.10
C SER A 107 -8.43 -2.42 -12.47
N SER A 108 -8.57 -1.13 -12.78
CA SER A 108 -9.15 -0.63 -14.03
C SER A 108 -8.22 0.33 -14.76
#